data_AF-A0A3D8I4D4-F1
#
_entry.id   AF-A0A3D8I4D4-F1
#
_cell.length_a   1.000
_cell.length_b   1.000
_cell.length_c   1.000
_cell.angle_alpha   90.00
_cell.angle_beta   90.00
_cell.angle_gamma   90.00
#
_symmetry.space_group_name_H-M   'P 1'
#
loop_
_entity.id
_entity.type
_entity.pdbx_description
1 polymer ?
#
loop_
_entity_poly.entity_id
_entity_poly.type
_entity_poly.pdbx_seq_one_letter_code
_entity_poly.pdbx_strand_id
1 'polypeptide(L)'
;MALSLLEKLLVIYERSHLSVSHFARIIGKDRRTLTSWIDKNVNKEPDQKVLHNVTTFFRYPERIWDKDCYEEEFFTLLTQIPKSEIRIIDKGYEGGLEYILEKEKNRRFVIHPRFPSPAYRDKIITFPYKFGHSEYAAILRRKRYELVLEHGFESIEWYSIESLLRFAFSPIGNIYSIKERLAILRLMLEHFEDNYNKSLYLFDSYSAKAFGVDTTYLSLSPHENLMFFKMPIDSMIIEITNKALVHRIHKYFTAPSHAPKHIPKDYAPQILKLCAQCLESKKGMIHFCKTLAQNTPYAQLFTSSISTDLHHLLHT
;
A
#
# COMPACT_ATOMS: atom_id res chain seq x y z
N MET A 1 -23.93 33.32 -1.38
CA MET A 1 -25.12 33.34 -2.28
C MET A 1 -25.29 31.94 -2.90
N ALA A 2 -26.31 31.67 -3.74
CA ALA A 2 -26.34 30.42 -4.52
C ALA A 2 -25.68 30.68 -5.87
N LEU A 3 -24.66 29.90 -6.23
CA LEU A 3 -23.99 29.99 -7.52
C LEU A 3 -24.86 29.36 -8.62
N SER A 4 -24.90 29.97 -9.80
CA SER A 4 -25.49 29.38 -11.01
C SER A 4 -24.76 28.10 -11.42
N LEU A 5 -25.38 27.26 -12.27
CA LEU A 5 -24.75 26.01 -12.71
C LEU A 5 -23.49 26.30 -13.54
N LEU A 6 -23.52 27.34 -14.37
CA LEU A 6 -22.37 27.81 -15.11
C LEU A 6 -21.24 28.30 -14.19
N GLU A 7 -21.54 29.09 -13.16
CA GLU A 7 -20.54 29.52 -12.19
C GLU A 7 -19.91 28.34 -11.44
N LYS A 8 -20.73 27.38 -10.99
CA LYS A 8 -20.25 26.14 -10.35
C LYS A 8 -19.30 25.37 -11.27
N LEU A 9 -19.65 25.24 -12.56
CA LEU A 9 -18.81 24.58 -13.57
C LEU A 9 -17.47 25.28 -13.77
N LEU A 10 -17.47 26.62 -13.84
CA LEU A 10 -16.26 27.42 -14.04
C LEU A 10 -15.32 27.34 -12.83
N VAL A 11 -15.86 27.36 -11.60
CA VAL A 11 -15.06 27.16 -10.38
C VAL A 11 -14.40 25.78 -10.37
N ILE A 12 -15.12 24.72 -10.78
CA ILE A 12 -14.57 23.37 -10.91
C ILE A 12 -13.45 23.34 -11.96
N TYR A 13 -13.66 23.99 -13.11
CA TYR A 13 -12.65 24.10 -14.15
C TYR A 13 -11.37 24.78 -13.64
N GLU A 14 -11.50 25.95 -13.01
CA GLU A 14 -10.35 26.70 -12.46
C GLU A 14 -9.57 25.88 -11.43
N ARG A 15 -10.26 25.18 -10.52
CA ARG A 15 -9.64 24.32 -9.51
C ARG A 15 -9.04 23.04 -10.06
N SER A 16 -9.51 22.55 -11.20
CA SER A 16 -9.01 21.31 -11.80
C SER A 16 -7.58 21.44 -12.36
N HIS A 17 -7.12 22.66 -12.62
CA HIS A 17 -5.86 22.95 -13.32
C HIS A 17 -5.70 22.23 -14.68
N LEU A 18 -6.81 21.79 -15.27
CA LEU A 18 -6.83 21.14 -16.59
C LEU A 18 -6.77 22.18 -17.72
N SER A 19 -6.20 21.80 -18.85
CA SER A 19 -6.28 22.63 -20.05
C SER A 19 -7.71 22.69 -20.59
N VAL A 20 -8.09 23.78 -21.24
CA VAL A 20 -9.41 23.95 -21.91
C VAL A 20 -9.75 22.74 -22.78
N SER A 21 -8.80 22.26 -23.58
CA SER A 21 -9.00 21.11 -24.46
C SER A 21 -9.29 19.82 -23.70
N HIS A 22 -8.62 19.59 -22.56
CA HIS A 22 -8.85 18.40 -21.74
C HIS A 22 -10.23 18.50 -21.06
N PHE A 23 -10.54 19.63 -20.45
CA PHE A 23 -11.81 19.83 -19.76
C PHE A 23 -13.01 19.75 -20.73
N ALA A 24 -12.90 20.34 -21.92
CA ALA A 24 -13.92 20.24 -22.98
C ALA A 24 -14.20 18.78 -23.36
N ARG A 25 -13.15 17.96 -23.49
CA ARG A 25 -13.28 16.51 -23.75
C ARG A 25 -14.01 15.78 -22.63
N ILE A 26 -13.73 16.12 -21.37
CA ILE A 26 -14.39 15.51 -20.20
C ILE A 26 -15.90 15.80 -20.23
N ILE A 27 -16.28 17.05 -20.47
CA ILE A 27 -17.69 17.45 -20.46
C ILE A 27 -18.43 17.12 -21.76
N GLY A 28 -17.73 16.60 -22.78
CA GLY A 28 -18.32 16.24 -24.07
C GLY A 28 -18.75 17.45 -24.91
N LYS A 29 -17.99 18.56 -24.83
CA LYS A 29 -18.19 19.78 -25.63
C LYS A 29 -16.94 20.09 -26.44
N ASP A 30 -17.08 20.93 -27.46
CA ASP A 30 -15.94 21.46 -28.19
C ASP A 30 -15.24 22.58 -27.40
N ARG A 31 -13.98 22.84 -27.77
CA ARG A 31 -13.15 23.86 -27.12
C ARG A 31 -13.76 25.27 -27.20
N ARG A 32 -14.40 25.63 -28.32
CA ARG A 32 -14.95 27.00 -28.53
C ARG A 32 -16.12 27.24 -27.59
N THR A 33 -16.97 26.25 -27.40
CA THR A 33 -18.08 26.30 -26.44
C THR A 33 -17.56 26.56 -25.03
N LEU A 34 -16.56 25.80 -24.56
CA LEU A 34 -15.98 26.02 -23.23
C LEU A 34 -15.31 27.40 -23.11
N THR A 35 -14.56 27.85 -24.13
CA THR A 35 -13.98 29.19 -24.15
C THR A 35 -15.05 30.29 -24.07
N SER A 36 -16.16 30.15 -24.79
CA SER A 36 -17.25 31.13 -24.74
C SER A 36 -17.91 31.25 -23.35
N TRP A 37 -17.93 30.15 -22.59
CA TRP A 37 -18.38 30.12 -21.20
C TRP A 37 -17.37 30.76 -20.25
N ILE A 38 -16.07 30.47 -20.42
CA ILE A 38 -14.99 31.08 -19.62
C ILE A 38 -14.97 32.60 -19.81
N ASP A 39 -15.07 33.07 -21.05
CA ASP A 39 -15.05 34.48 -21.40
C ASP A 39 -16.37 35.21 -21.07
N LYS A 40 -17.38 34.48 -20.55
CA LYS A 40 -18.73 35.00 -20.24
C LYS A 40 -19.42 35.66 -21.45
N ASN A 41 -19.04 35.27 -22.66
CA ASN A 41 -19.67 35.73 -23.90
C ASN A 41 -21.07 35.14 -24.10
N VAL A 42 -21.36 34.02 -23.42
CA VAL A 42 -22.65 33.32 -23.49
C VAL A 42 -23.07 32.86 -22.09
N ASN A 43 -24.27 33.26 -21.64
CA ASN A 43 -24.86 32.88 -20.34
C ASN A 43 -25.77 31.64 -20.44
N LYS A 44 -25.48 30.73 -21.38
CA LYS A 44 -26.25 29.51 -21.56
C LYS A 44 -25.80 28.48 -20.53
N GLU A 45 -26.72 28.04 -19.67
CA GLU A 45 -26.45 27.03 -18.66
C GLU A 45 -26.02 25.68 -19.28
N PRO A 46 -25.11 24.94 -18.63
CA PRO A 46 -24.71 23.60 -19.06
C PRO A 46 -25.90 22.63 -18.99
N ASP A 47 -25.97 21.72 -19.97
CA ASP A 47 -26.99 20.67 -19.98
C ASP A 47 -26.69 19.56 -18.96
N GLN A 48 -27.70 18.73 -18.63
CA GLN A 48 -27.53 17.64 -17.65
C GLN A 48 -26.43 16.65 -18.04
N LYS A 49 -26.15 16.47 -19.33
CA LYS A 49 -25.07 15.59 -19.79
C LYS A 49 -23.70 16.14 -19.39
N VAL A 50 -23.49 17.46 -19.52
CA VAL A 50 -22.30 18.15 -19.01
C VAL A 50 -22.18 17.96 -17.50
N LEU A 51 -23.24 18.23 -16.74
CA LEU A 51 -23.23 18.09 -15.28
C LEU A 51 -22.88 16.67 -14.84
N HIS A 52 -23.54 15.66 -15.43
CA HIS A 52 -23.29 14.25 -15.14
C HIS A 52 -21.85 13.82 -15.48
N ASN A 53 -21.30 14.31 -16.60
CA ASN A 53 -19.91 14.03 -16.97
C ASN A 53 -18.93 14.60 -15.93
N VAL A 54 -19.20 15.81 -15.41
CA VAL A 54 -18.39 16.46 -14.37
C VAL A 54 -18.52 15.69 -13.05
N THR A 55 -19.75 15.39 -12.60
CA THR A 55 -20.02 14.55 -11.42
C THR A 55 -19.26 13.24 -11.51
N THR A 56 -19.32 12.56 -12.66
CA THR A 56 -18.68 11.25 -12.85
C THR A 56 -17.16 11.34 -12.86
N PHE A 57 -16.60 12.33 -13.57
CA PHE A 57 -15.15 12.46 -13.71
C PHE A 57 -14.49 12.91 -12.41
N PHE A 58 -15.05 13.94 -11.75
CA PHE A 58 -14.51 14.50 -10.51
C PHE A 58 -15.06 13.87 -9.24
N ARG A 59 -16.06 12.99 -9.36
CA ARG A 59 -16.70 12.25 -8.26
C ARG A 59 -17.36 13.13 -7.21
N TYR A 60 -17.93 14.25 -7.64
CA TYR A 60 -18.78 15.05 -6.76
C TYR A 60 -20.12 14.34 -6.54
N PRO A 61 -20.79 14.54 -5.39
CA PRO A 61 -22.17 14.08 -5.24
C PRO A 61 -23.11 14.90 -6.14
N GLU A 62 -24.17 14.28 -6.68
CA GLU A 62 -25.11 14.96 -7.60
C GLU A 62 -25.72 16.24 -7.00
N ARG A 63 -25.88 16.28 -5.66
CA ARG A 63 -26.38 17.45 -4.94
C ARG A 63 -25.58 18.74 -5.13
N ILE A 64 -24.34 18.63 -5.62
CA ILE A 64 -23.51 19.80 -5.92
C ILE A 64 -24.20 20.75 -6.91
N TRP A 65 -25.08 20.21 -7.76
CA TRP A 65 -25.85 20.96 -8.75
C TRP A 65 -27.21 21.47 -8.25
N ASP A 66 -27.63 21.07 -7.04
CA ASP A 66 -28.95 21.44 -6.54
C ASP A 66 -29.05 22.96 -6.28
N LYS A 67 -30.28 23.48 -6.37
CA LYS A 67 -30.57 24.92 -6.21
C LYS A 67 -30.38 25.39 -4.78
N ASP A 68 -30.54 24.50 -3.82
CA ASP A 68 -30.35 24.71 -2.38
C ASP A 68 -28.91 24.41 -1.92
N CYS A 69 -28.02 23.97 -2.80
CA CYS A 69 -26.59 23.87 -2.52
C CYS A 69 -25.95 25.26 -2.56
N TYR A 70 -25.91 25.90 -1.40
CA TYR A 70 -25.32 27.23 -1.18
C TYR A 70 -23.79 27.22 -1.35
N GLU A 71 -23.22 28.39 -1.58
CA GLU A 71 -21.78 28.59 -1.86
C GLU A 71 -20.83 27.93 -0.84
N GLU A 72 -21.07 28.07 0.47
CA GLU A 72 -20.26 27.42 1.51
C GLU A 72 -20.28 25.89 1.42
N GLU A 73 -21.48 25.34 1.18
CA GLU A 73 -21.67 23.91 1.00
C GLU A 73 -21.01 23.43 -0.29
N PHE A 74 -21.18 24.15 -1.40
CA PHE A 74 -20.54 23.87 -2.67
C PHE A 74 -19.02 23.76 -2.54
N PHE A 75 -18.37 24.78 -1.93
CA PHE A 75 -16.92 24.75 -1.71
C PHE A 75 -16.48 23.63 -0.74
N THR A 76 -17.33 23.26 0.19
CA THR A 76 -17.12 22.09 1.06
C THR A 76 -17.17 20.79 0.26
N LEU A 77 -18.15 20.62 -0.62
CA LEU A 77 -18.28 19.44 -1.48
C LEU A 77 -17.12 19.32 -2.49
N LEU A 78 -16.54 20.43 -2.93
CA LEU A 78 -15.35 20.42 -3.80
C LEU A 78 -14.09 19.89 -3.10
N THR A 79 -14.02 19.97 -1.77
CA THR A 79 -12.84 19.56 -0.99
C THR A 79 -13.02 18.22 -0.28
N GLN A 80 -14.26 17.75 -0.11
CA GLN A 80 -14.57 16.48 0.54
C GLN A 80 -14.45 15.30 -0.43
N ILE A 81 -13.59 14.35 -0.11
CA ILE A 81 -13.64 13.00 -0.69
C ILE A 81 -15.00 12.38 -0.29
N PRO A 82 -15.73 11.70 -1.20
CA PRO A 82 -16.99 11.06 -0.85
C PRO A 82 -16.82 10.11 0.35
N LYS A 83 -17.41 10.46 1.50
CA LYS A 83 -17.34 9.66 2.74
C LYS A 83 -17.85 8.23 2.57
N SER A 84 -18.59 7.93 1.50
CA SER A 84 -19.09 6.59 1.19
C SER A 84 -18.00 5.58 0.82
N GLU A 85 -16.82 6.04 0.42
CA GLU A 85 -15.74 5.16 -0.06
C GLU A 85 -14.59 4.98 0.93
N ILE A 86 -14.64 5.69 2.06
CA ILE A 86 -13.64 5.62 3.13
C ILE A 86 -14.35 5.38 4.46
N ARG A 87 -13.97 4.30 5.14
CA ARG A 87 -14.48 3.96 6.47
C ARG A 87 -13.33 3.87 7.46
N ILE A 88 -13.48 4.54 8.60
CA ILE A 88 -12.54 4.45 9.70
C ILE A 88 -13.04 3.37 10.66
N ILE A 89 -12.18 2.39 10.94
CA ILE A 89 -12.40 1.35 11.94
C ILE A 89 -11.56 1.71 13.16
N ASP A 90 -12.23 2.21 14.19
CA ASP A 90 -11.62 2.57 15.47
C ASP A 90 -12.25 1.70 16.58
N LYS A 91 -11.70 0.50 16.73
CA LYS A 91 -12.16 -0.51 17.71
C LYS A 91 -11.03 -0.94 18.64
N GLY A 92 -10.00 -0.11 18.77
CA GLY A 92 -8.76 -0.47 19.47
C GLY A 92 -7.99 -1.61 18.81
N TYR A 93 -7.00 -2.14 19.54
CA TYR A 93 -6.05 -3.13 19.01
C TYR A 93 -6.71 -4.47 18.67
N GLU A 94 -7.53 -5.01 19.58
CA GLU A 94 -8.26 -6.27 19.39
C GLU A 94 -9.23 -6.18 18.22
N GLY A 95 -10.03 -5.12 18.13
CA GLY A 95 -10.95 -4.93 17.02
C GLY A 95 -10.23 -4.75 15.68
N GLY A 96 -9.03 -4.16 15.68
CA GLY A 96 -8.16 -4.12 14.50
C GLY A 96 -7.65 -5.51 14.10
N LEU A 97 -7.32 -6.38 15.06
CA LEU A 97 -6.93 -7.77 14.79
C LEU A 97 -8.09 -8.60 14.24
N GLU A 98 -9.28 -8.47 14.82
CA GLU A 98 -10.51 -9.10 14.33
C GLU A 98 -10.81 -8.71 12.89
N TYR A 99 -10.75 -7.41 12.60
CA TYR A 99 -11.02 -6.88 11.26
C TYR A 99 -10.05 -7.46 10.22
N ILE A 100 -8.75 -7.52 10.52
CA ILE A 100 -7.76 -8.11 9.61
C ILE A 100 -8.05 -9.58 9.38
N LEU A 101 -8.31 -10.34 10.45
CA LEU A 101 -8.65 -11.76 10.35
C LEU A 101 -9.90 -11.98 9.49
N GLU A 102 -10.93 -11.15 9.66
CA GLU A 102 -12.16 -11.24 8.90
C GLU A 102 -11.92 -10.97 7.40
N LYS A 103 -11.19 -9.90 7.07
CA LYS A 103 -10.95 -9.48 5.68
C LYS A 103 -9.92 -10.34 4.96
N GLU A 104 -9.00 -10.96 5.67
CA GLU A 104 -7.95 -11.82 5.10
C GLU A 104 -8.24 -13.32 5.27
N LYS A 105 -9.44 -13.70 5.76
CA LYS A 105 -9.76 -15.09 6.11
C LYS A 105 -9.56 -16.11 4.99
N ASN A 106 -9.77 -15.72 3.73
CA ASN A 106 -9.70 -16.63 2.58
C ASN A 106 -8.35 -16.57 1.88
N ARG A 107 -7.75 -15.38 1.85
CA ARG A 107 -6.47 -15.08 1.20
C ARG A 107 -5.99 -13.71 1.63
N ARG A 108 -4.71 -13.43 1.39
CA ARG A 108 -4.17 -12.08 1.60
C ARG A 108 -3.24 -11.63 0.47
N PHE A 109 -3.34 -10.35 0.14
CA PHE A 109 -2.34 -9.63 -0.63
C PHE A 109 -1.91 -8.44 0.23
N VAL A 110 -0.66 -8.46 0.72
CA VAL A 110 -0.21 -7.48 1.70
C VAL A 110 1.13 -6.86 1.34
N ILE A 111 1.24 -5.56 1.62
CA ILE A 111 2.48 -4.80 1.57
C ILE A 111 2.85 -4.49 3.01
N HIS A 112 4.00 -5.00 3.43
CA HIS A 112 4.48 -4.89 4.80
C HIS A 112 5.52 -3.78 4.94
N PRO A 113 5.37 -2.91 5.94
CA PRO A 113 6.35 -1.85 6.20
C PRO A 113 7.58 -2.36 6.95
N ARG A 114 7.48 -3.53 7.56
CA ARG A 114 8.54 -4.14 8.37
C ARG A 114 8.57 -5.64 8.13
N PHE A 115 9.78 -6.14 7.90
CA PHE A 115 10.09 -7.56 7.91
C PHE A 115 10.45 -8.01 9.35
N PRO A 116 9.97 -9.19 9.80
CA PRO A 116 8.95 -10.04 9.20
C PRO A 116 7.52 -9.53 9.50
N SER A 117 6.51 -10.08 8.82
CA SER A 117 5.12 -9.84 9.22
C SER A 117 4.83 -10.33 10.64
N PRO A 118 3.79 -9.76 11.29
CA PRO A 118 3.34 -10.24 12.58
C PRO A 118 3.05 -11.74 12.66
N ALA A 119 2.59 -12.37 11.57
CA ALA A 119 2.24 -13.80 11.57
C ALA A 119 3.46 -14.70 11.87
N TYR A 120 4.62 -14.41 11.29
CA TYR A 120 5.82 -15.23 11.51
C TYR A 120 6.47 -14.94 12.85
N ARG A 121 6.60 -13.66 13.22
CA ARG A 121 7.23 -13.32 14.51
C ARG A 121 6.39 -13.79 15.70
N ASP A 122 5.06 -13.64 15.65
CA ASP A 122 4.19 -13.95 16.79
C ASP A 122 4.12 -15.47 17.05
N LYS A 123 4.48 -16.30 16.05
CA LYS A 123 4.64 -17.75 16.21
C LYS A 123 5.91 -18.12 16.99
N ILE A 124 7.00 -17.40 16.74
CA ILE A 124 8.30 -17.67 17.36
C ILE A 124 8.44 -16.96 18.71
N ILE A 125 7.88 -15.75 18.83
CA ILE A 125 8.10 -14.83 19.94
C ILE A 125 6.76 -14.33 20.43
N THR A 126 6.50 -14.50 21.72
CA THR A 126 5.25 -14.08 22.34
C THR A 126 5.21 -12.59 22.72
N PHE A 127 6.34 -11.88 22.69
CA PHE A 127 6.45 -10.50 23.18
C PHE A 127 7.41 -9.62 22.36
N PRO A 128 6.86 -8.61 21.68
CA PRO A 128 7.50 -7.29 21.81
C PRO A 128 6.50 -6.13 21.96
N TYR A 129 5.22 -6.42 22.22
CA TYR A 129 4.20 -5.37 22.26
C TYR A 129 4.27 -4.60 23.60
N LYS A 130 4.08 -3.28 23.56
CA LYS A 130 3.82 -2.45 24.76
C LYS A 130 2.34 -2.42 25.15
N PHE A 131 1.45 -2.86 24.24
CA PHE A 131 -0.01 -2.84 24.36
C PHE A 131 -0.60 -4.16 23.81
N GLY A 132 -1.84 -4.51 24.15
CA GLY A 132 -2.51 -5.70 23.60
C GLY A 132 -2.05 -7.02 24.22
N HIS A 133 -1.78 -7.03 25.54
CA HIS A 133 -1.48 -8.23 26.33
C HIS A 133 -2.73 -8.98 26.80
N SER A 134 -3.92 -8.57 26.36
CA SER A 134 -5.13 -9.30 26.70
C SER A 134 -5.04 -10.73 26.20
N GLU A 135 -5.65 -11.65 26.95
CA GLU A 135 -5.78 -13.05 26.55
C GLU A 135 -6.48 -13.15 25.19
N TYR A 136 -7.47 -12.28 24.96
CA TYR A 136 -8.18 -12.21 23.69
C TYR A 136 -7.27 -11.82 22.52
N ALA A 137 -6.43 -10.81 22.68
CA ALA A 137 -5.44 -10.44 21.67
C ALA A 137 -4.45 -11.59 21.39
N ALA A 138 -4.06 -12.36 22.40
CA ALA A 138 -3.21 -13.53 22.22
C ALA A 138 -3.90 -14.62 21.40
N ILE A 139 -5.19 -14.87 21.64
CA ILE A 139 -6.01 -15.79 20.84
C ILE A 139 -6.09 -15.31 19.38
N LEU A 140 -6.35 -14.01 19.14
CA LEU A 140 -6.43 -13.45 17.79
C LEU A 140 -5.09 -13.53 17.05
N ARG A 141 -3.97 -13.22 17.71
CA ARG A 141 -2.62 -13.38 17.12
C ARG A 141 -2.34 -14.84 16.75
N ARG A 142 -2.73 -15.78 17.61
CA ARG A 142 -2.63 -17.22 17.36
C ARG A 142 -3.42 -17.63 16.13
N LYS A 143 -4.72 -17.31 16.09
CA LYS A 143 -5.58 -17.56 14.93
C LYS A 143 -4.97 -17.02 13.64
N ARG A 144 -4.37 -15.82 13.69
CA ARG A 144 -3.74 -15.21 12.52
C ARG A 144 -2.54 -16.01 12.05
N TYR A 145 -1.60 -16.36 12.91
CA TYR A 145 -0.44 -17.11 12.45
C TYR A 145 -0.81 -18.53 12.05
N GLU A 146 -1.81 -19.16 12.68
CA GLU A 146 -2.28 -20.50 12.31
C GLU A 146 -2.84 -20.47 10.89
N LEU A 147 -3.80 -19.57 10.61
CA LEU A 147 -4.37 -19.38 9.28
C LEU A 147 -3.29 -19.09 8.23
N VAL A 148 -2.40 -18.14 8.52
CA VAL A 148 -1.36 -17.75 7.55
C VAL A 148 -0.42 -18.91 7.25
N LEU A 149 -0.05 -19.70 8.27
CA LEU A 149 0.89 -20.81 8.13
C LEU A 149 0.28 -22.05 7.48
N GLU A 150 -1.04 -22.13 7.36
CA GLU A 150 -1.70 -23.21 6.62
C GLU A 150 -1.15 -23.28 5.18
N HIS A 151 -0.79 -24.50 4.78
CA HIS A 151 -0.16 -24.77 3.48
C HIS A 151 -1.05 -24.33 2.30
N GLY A 152 -2.36 -24.52 2.42
CA GLY A 152 -3.35 -24.19 1.40
C GLY A 152 -3.76 -22.71 1.33
N PHE A 153 -3.42 -21.90 2.34
CA PHE A 153 -3.88 -20.51 2.40
C PHE A 153 -3.17 -19.65 1.35
N GLU A 154 -3.89 -18.90 0.52
CA GLU A 154 -3.28 -18.05 -0.50
C GLU A 154 -2.67 -16.76 0.10
N SER A 155 -1.37 -16.53 -0.10
CA SER A 155 -0.67 -15.36 0.44
C SER A 155 0.30 -14.75 -0.57
N ILE A 156 0.11 -13.46 -0.87
CA ILE A 156 1.05 -12.64 -1.63
C ILE A 156 1.59 -11.55 -0.71
N GLU A 157 2.91 -11.54 -0.50
CA GLU A 157 3.54 -10.65 0.47
C GLU A 157 4.70 -9.89 -0.14
N TRP A 158 4.65 -8.57 0.05
CA TRP A 158 5.68 -7.65 -0.41
C TRP A 158 6.38 -7.02 0.78
N TYR A 159 7.71 -7.10 0.80
CA TYR A 159 8.56 -6.43 1.81
C TYR A 159 9.63 -5.60 1.11
N SER A 160 9.98 -4.45 1.71
CA SER A 160 11.14 -3.71 1.22
C SER A 160 12.43 -4.44 1.57
N ILE A 161 13.39 -4.41 0.64
CA ILE A 161 14.75 -4.94 0.84
C ILE A 161 15.39 -4.31 2.07
N GLU A 162 15.20 -3.01 2.27
CA GLU A 162 15.67 -2.30 3.45
C GLU A 162 15.17 -2.93 4.76
N SER A 163 13.87 -3.26 4.84
CA SER A 163 13.30 -3.84 6.05
C SER A 163 13.88 -5.23 6.36
N LEU A 164 14.17 -6.04 5.33
CA LEU A 164 14.86 -7.32 5.46
C LEU A 164 16.30 -7.12 5.98
N LEU A 165 17.06 -6.19 5.39
CA LEU A 165 18.44 -5.90 5.80
C LEU A 165 18.51 -5.39 7.24
N ARG A 166 17.59 -4.50 7.64
CA ARG A 166 17.48 -4.02 9.01
C ARG A 166 17.19 -5.17 9.98
N PHE A 167 16.24 -6.04 9.64
CA PHE A 167 15.93 -7.22 10.46
C PHE A 167 17.09 -8.20 10.55
N ALA A 168 17.78 -8.48 9.45
CA ALA A 168 18.86 -9.45 9.43
C ALA A 168 20.10 -8.90 10.14
N PHE A 169 20.57 -7.70 9.78
CA PHE A 169 21.94 -7.26 10.10
C PHE A 169 22.05 -5.98 10.93
N SER A 170 21.00 -5.15 11.05
CA SER A 170 21.10 -3.92 11.84
C SER A 170 21.08 -4.24 13.34
N PRO A 171 22.04 -3.71 14.13
CA PRO A 171 21.93 -3.72 15.59
C PRO A 171 20.97 -2.65 16.11
N ILE A 172 20.74 -1.57 15.35
CA ILE A 172 19.89 -0.46 15.75
C ILE A 172 18.42 -0.80 15.46
N GLY A 173 17.57 -0.68 16.48
CA GLY A 173 16.13 -0.91 16.38
C GLY A 173 15.72 -2.37 16.21
N ASN A 174 16.67 -3.30 16.34
CA ASN A 174 16.44 -4.74 16.23
C ASN A 174 16.38 -5.36 17.62
N ILE A 175 15.17 -5.74 18.03
CA ILE A 175 14.89 -6.31 19.34
C ILE A 175 15.11 -7.83 19.41
N TYR A 176 15.45 -8.46 18.29
CA TYR A 176 15.54 -9.90 18.16
C TYR A 176 16.97 -10.41 18.36
N SER A 177 17.12 -11.43 19.19
CA SER A 177 18.36 -12.21 19.28
C SER A 177 18.68 -12.87 17.94
N ILE A 178 19.94 -13.28 17.74
CA ILE A 178 20.34 -14.03 16.54
C ILE A 178 19.53 -15.32 16.41
N LYS A 179 19.28 -16.03 17.54
CA LYS A 179 18.50 -17.27 17.55
C LYS A 179 17.07 -17.06 17.05
N GLU A 180 16.41 -15.99 17.52
CA GLU A 180 15.06 -15.63 17.08
C GLU A 180 15.01 -15.22 15.61
N ARG A 181 15.99 -14.44 15.15
CA ARG A 181 16.10 -14.07 13.73
C ARG A 181 16.24 -15.28 12.83
N LEU A 182 17.09 -16.23 13.23
CA LEU A 182 17.25 -17.49 12.50
C LEU A 182 15.97 -18.32 12.51
N ALA A 183 15.29 -18.44 13.65
CA ALA A 183 14.02 -19.17 13.75
C ALA A 183 12.93 -18.56 12.85
N ILE A 184 12.82 -17.23 12.81
CA ILE A 184 11.90 -16.51 11.91
C ILE A 184 12.26 -16.74 10.44
N LEU A 185 13.53 -16.59 10.05
CA LEU A 185 13.96 -16.79 8.67
C LEU A 185 13.68 -18.22 8.20
N ARG A 186 13.96 -19.21 9.06
CA ARG A 186 13.68 -20.62 8.78
C ARG A 186 12.19 -20.92 8.68
N LEU A 187 11.36 -20.35 9.55
CA LEU A 187 9.90 -20.47 9.46
C LEU A 187 9.36 -19.89 8.15
N MET A 188 9.88 -18.72 7.74
CA MET A 188 9.47 -18.12 6.46
C MET A 188 9.98 -18.95 5.27
N LEU A 189 11.20 -19.49 5.33
CA LEU A 189 11.71 -20.41 4.31
C LEU A 189 10.80 -21.63 4.15
N GLU A 190 10.51 -22.35 5.24
CA GLU A 190 9.59 -23.49 5.25
C GLU A 190 8.21 -23.14 4.67
N HIS A 191 7.77 -21.90 4.88
CA HIS A 191 6.46 -21.46 4.45
C HIS A 191 6.38 -21.07 2.96
N PHE A 192 7.46 -20.52 2.39
CA PHE A 192 7.49 -19.99 1.02
C PHE A 192 8.23 -20.87 0.02
N GLU A 193 9.21 -21.67 0.46
CA GLU A 193 9.96 -22.58 -0.40
C GLU A 193 9.01 -23.67 -0.94
N ASP A 194 9.00 -23.85 -2.26
CA ASP A 194 8.18 -24.82 -2.98
C ASP A 194 6.66 -24.77 -2.72
N ASN A 195 6.14 -23.64 -2.22
CA ASN A 195 4.71 -23.46 -1.95
C ASN A 195 4.01 -22.58 -3.00
N TYR A 196 3.26 -23.20 -3.90
CA TYR A 196 2.54 -22.50 -4.98
C TYR A 196 1.45 -21.53 -4.52
N ASN A 197 0.90 -21.70 -3.32
CA ASN A 197 -0.13 -20.81 -2.76
C ASN A 197 0.48 -19.56 -2.12
N LYS A 198 1.80 -19.52 -1.96
CA LYS A 198 2.53 -18.45 -1.27
C LYS A 198 3.46 -17.77 -2.24
N SER A 199 3.56 -16.45 -2.15
CA SER A 199 4.48 -15.68 -2.97
C SER A 199 5.09 -14.57 -2.14
N LEU A 200 6.41 -14.58 -2.04
CA LEU A 200 7.19 -13.58 -1.35
C LEU A 200 7.92 -12.70 -2.36
N TYR A 201 7.76 -11.40 -2.26
CA TYR A 201 8.45 -10.44 -3.11
C TYR A 201 9.27 -9.48 -2.24
N LEU A 202 10.50 -9.22 -2.66
CA LEU A 202 11.39 -8.26 -2.01
C LEU A 202 11.62 -7.11 -2.98
N PHE A 203 11.20 -5.90 -2.63
CA PHE A 203 11.25 -4.76 -3.55
C PHE A 203 12.15 -3.63 -3.06
N ASP A 204 12.69 -2.88 -4.01
CA ASP A 204 13.44 -1.66 -3.75
C ASP A 204 12.48 -0.49 -3.50
N SER A 205 12.31 -0.11 -2.24
CA SER A 205 11.45 1.02 -1.84
C SER A 205 12.00 2.38 -2.28
N TYR A 206 13.34 2.53 -2.40
CA TYR A 206 13.99 3.81 -2.67
C TYR A 206 13.83 4.26 -4.12
N SER A 207 14.02 3.35 -5.08
CA SER A 207 13.85 3.69 -6.50
C SER A 207 12.40 3.93 -6.88
N ALA A 208 11.46 3.38 -6.11
CA ALA A 208 10.05 3.40 -6.44
C ALA A 208 9.26 4.55 -5.80
N LYS A 209 9.79 5.24 -4.75
CA LYS A 209 9.07 6.24 -3.91
C LYS A 209 7.57 5.95 -3.88
N ALA A 210 7.19 4.76 -3.44
CA ALA A 210 5.83 4.25 -3.57
C ALA A 210 4.88 4.97 -2.59
N PHE A 211 4.64 6.28 -2.76
CA PHE A 211 3.63 7.12 -2.09
C PHE A 211 3.33 6.78 -0.60
N GLY A 212 4.33 6.44 0.20
CA GLY A 212 4.15 6.03 1.61
C GLY A 212 3.44 4.67 1.82
N VAL A 213 3.14 3.93 0.76
CA VAL A 213 2.52 2.60 0.79
C VAL A 213 3.43 1.56 1.45
N ASP A 214 4.74 1.76 1.34
CA ASP A 214 5.78 0.97 2.01
C ASP A 214 6.01 1.35 3.47
N THR A 215 5.38 2.43 3.96
CA THR A 215 5.56 2.92 5.34
C THR A 215 4.49 2.41 6.29
N THR A 216 3.39 1.85 5.77
CA THR A 216 2.33 1.25 6.58
C THR A 216 1.95 -0.15 6.10
N TYR A 217 1.27 -0.89 6.97
CA TYR A 217 0.64 -2.15 6.60
C TYR A 217 -0.53 -1.87 5.68
N LEU A 218 -0.48 -2.37 4.45
CA LEU A 218 -1.57 -2.30 3.48
C LEU A 218 -2.01 -3.72 3.11
N SER A 219 -3.33 -3.94 3.09
CA SER A 219 -3.96 -5.15 2.59
C SER A 219 -4.88 -4.83 1.41
N LEU A 220 -4.86 -5.67 0.38
CA LEU A 220 -5.57 -5.49 -0.88
C LEU A 220 -6.46 -6.71 -1.17
N SER A 221 -7.72 -6.45 -1.50
CA SER A 221 -8.65 -7.43 -2.05
C SER A 221 -9.28 -6.84 -3.32
N PRO A 222 -8.61 -6.96 -4.49
CA PRO A 222 -9.10 -6.37 -5.74
C PRO A 222 -10.46 -6.94 -6.15
N HIS A 223 -10.73 -8.21 -5.84
CA HIS A 223 -12.00 -8.88 -6.13
C HIS A 223 -13.17 -8.30 -5.34
N GLU A 224 -12.92 -7.86 -4.10
CA GLU A 224 -13.92 -7.23 -3.24
C GLU A 224 -13.92 -5.70 -3.40
N ASN A 225 -13.08 -5.14 -4.29
CA ASN A 225 -12.81 -3.71 -4.43
C ASN A 225 -12.43 -3.05 -3.09
N LEU A 226 -11.73 -3.78 -2.24
CA LEU A 226 -11.40 -3.39 -0.88
C LEU A 226 -9.88 -3.22 -0.74
N MET A 227 -9.47 -2.17 -0.07
CA MET A 227 -8.15 -2.11 0.54
C MET A 227 -8.24 -1.49 1.91
N PHE A 228 -7.32 -1.84 2.80
CA PHE A 228 -7.25 -1.19 4.08
C PHE A 228 -5.81 -1.08 4.56
N PHE A 229 -5.53 -0.05 5.36
CA PHE A 229 -4.22 0.12 5.96
C PHE A 229 -4.31 0.53 7.43
N LYS A 230 -3.24 0.23 8.17
CA LYS A 230 -3.13 0.60 9.58
C LYS A 230 -2.65 2.04 9.71
N MET A 231 -3.22 2.79 10.64
CA MET A 231 -2.67 4.07 11.04
C MET A 231 -1.48 3.84 11.98
N PRO A 232 -0.36 4.59 11.81
CA PRO A 232 0.83 4.41 12.65
C PRO A 232 0.64 4.69 14.15
N ILE A 233 -0.34 5.53 14.54
CA ILE A 233 -0.42 6.09 15.90
C ILE A 233 -1.53 5.44 16.74
N ASP A 234 -2.69 5.08 16.17
CA ASP A 234 -3.90 4.82 16.98
C ASP A 234 -4.50 3.40 16.88
N SER A 235 -3.78 2.40 16.38
CA SER A 235 -4.33 1.05 16.06
C SER A 235 -5.58 1.07 15.14
N MET A 236 -5.95 2.24 14.63
CA MET A 236 -7.06 2.45 13.71
C MET A 236 -6.75 1.84 12.35
N ILE A 237 -7.79 1.41 11.66
CA ILE A 237 -7.71 0.94 10.28
C ILE A 237 -8.53 1.88 9.41
N ILE A 238 -7.95 2.29 8.28
CA ILE A 238 -8.67 3.01 7.22
C ILE A 238 -9.00 2.00 6.14
N GLU A 239 -10.29 1.75 5.97
CA GLU A 239 -10.87 0.94 4.89
C GLU A 239 -11.23 1.85 3.72
N ILE A 240 -10.88 1.42 2.50
CA ILE A 240 -11.15 2.11 1.26
C ILE A 240 -11.80 1.14 0.28
N THR A 241 -12.98 1.50 -0.23
CA THR A 241 -13.76 0.70 -1.19
C THR A 241 -13.75 1.29 -2.61
N ASN A 242 -12.92 2.31 -2.85
CA ASN A 242 -12.78 2.92 -4.16
C ASN A 242 -12.16 1.94 -5.18
N LYS A 243 -13.00 1.34 -6.03
CA LYS A 243 -12.59 0.36 -7.06
C LYS A 243 -11.37 0.82 -7.87
N ALA A 244 -11.38 2.05 -8.37
CA ALA A 244 -10.32 2.54 -9.25
C ALA A 244 -8.98 2.67 -8.53
N LEU A 245 -8.99 3.12 -7.27
CA LEU A 245 -7.79 3.24 -6.45
C LEU A 245 -7.26 1.85 -6.08
N VAL A 246 -8.12 0.96 -5.59
CA VAL A 246 -7.75 -0.43 -5.23
C VAL A 246 -7.08 -1.13 -6.41
N HIS A 247 -7.69 -1.05 -7.60
CA HIS A 247 -7.14 -1.67 -8.81
C HIS A 247 -5.84 -1.00 -9.28
N ARG A 248 -5.70 0.33 -9.10
CA ARG A 248 -4.47 1.05 -9.44
C ARG A 248 -3.31 0.60 -8.57
N ILE A 249 -3.51 0.49 -7.26
CA ILE A 249 -2.48 0.01 -6.33
C ILE A 249 -2.17 -1.46 -6.59
N HIS A 250 -3.19 -2.31 -6.76
CA HIS A 250 -2.98 -3.71 -7.11
C HIS A 250 -2.18 -3.86 -8.42
N LYS A 251 -2.52 -3.12 -9.48
CA LYS A 251 -1.79 -3.10 -10.75
C LYS A 251 -0.35 -2.64 -10.56
N TYR A 252 -0.11 -1.65 -9.70
CA TYR A 252 1.23 -1.16 -9.40
C TYR A 252 2.14 -2.25 -8.82
N PHE A 253 1.62 -3.27 -8.13
CA PHE A 253 2.44 -4.38 -7.62
C PHE A 253 2.39 -5.65 -8.48
N THR A 254 1.51 -5.72 -9.48
CA THR A 254 1.31 -6.96 -10.27
C THR A 254 1.61 -6.82 -11.76
N ALA A 255 1.55 -5.61 -12.32
CA ALA A 255 1.83 -5.41 -13.74
C ALA A 255 3.34 -5.32 -13.99
N PRO A 256 3.93 -6.15 -14.87
CA PRO A 256 5.38 -6.15 -15.12
C PRO A 256 5.96 -4.79 -15.51
N SER A 257 5.19 -3.95 -16.21
CA SER A 257 5.63 -2.63 -16.66
C SER A 257 5.52 -1.51 -15.61
N HIS A 258 4.83 -1.77 -14.50
CA HIS A 258 4.58 -0.77 -13.45
C HIS A 258 5.09 -1.21 -12.07
N ALA A 259 5.39 -2.51 -11.91
CA ALA A 259 5.91 -3.08 -10.68
C ALA A 259 7.17 -2.36 -10.21
N PRO A 260 7.33 -2.10 -8.90
CA PRO A 260 8.60 -1.65 -8.37
C PRO A 260 9.67 -2.70 -8.72
N LYS A 261 10.92 -2.27 -8.88
CA LYS A 261 12.02 -3.23 -9.08
C LYS A 261 12.06 -4.18 -7.89
N HIS A 262 12.01 -5.48 -8.17
CA HIS A 262 11.84 -6.48 -7.13
C HIS A 262 12.51 -7.80 -7.48
N ILE A 263 12.69 -8.62 -6.45
CA ILE A 263 13.10 -10.01 -6.52
C ILE A 263 11.83 -10.84 -6.66
N PRO A 264 11.71 -11.67 -7.71
CA PRO A 264 10.54 -12.50 -7.92
C PRO A 264 10.45 -13.63 -6.90
N LYS A 265 9.25 -14.19 -6.78
CA LYS A 265 8.91 -15.22 -5.79
C LYS A 265 9.83 -16.44 -5.78
N ASP A 266 10.36 -16.85 -6.93
CA ASP A 266 11.19 -18.05 -7.04
C ASP A 266 12.60 -17.83 -6.45
N TYR A 267 13.04 -16.57 -6.33
CA TYR A 267 14.35 -16.20 -5.79
C TYR A 267 14.28 -15.66 -4.36
N ALA A 268 13.13 -15.18 -3.90
CA ALA A 268 13.01 -14.63 -2.56
C ALA A 268 13.37 -15.63 -1.44
N PRO A 269 12.97 -16.92 -1.48
CA PRO A 269 13.44 -17.93 -0.54
C PRO A 269 14.97 -18.10 -0.57
N GLN A 270 15.59 -18.09 -1.74
CA GLN A 270 17.06 -18.16 -1.86
C GLN A 270 17.73 -16.98 -1.11
N ILE A 271 17.16 -15.78 -1.18
CA ILE A 271 17.67 -14.61 -0.43
C ILE A 271 17.57 -14.84 1.08
N LEU A 272 16.41 -15.32 1.57
CA LEU A 272 16.22 -15.61 2.99
C LEU A 272 17.24 -16.66 3.48
N LYS A 273 17.53 -17.68 2.67
CA LYS A 273 18.53 -18.72 2.95
C LYS A 273 19.93 -18.13 3.08
N LEU A 274 20.32 -17.24 2.17
CA LEU A 274 21.60 -16.52 2.24
C LEU A 274 21.68 -15.64 3.50
N CYS A 275 20.59 -14.96 3.87
CA CYS A 275 20.54 -14.20 5.13
C CYS A 275 20.76 -15.10 6.34
N ALA A 276 20.08 -16.25 6.40
CA ALA A 276 20.20 -17.20 7.51
C ALA A 276 21.63 -17.76 7.64
N GLN A 277 22.24 -18.17 6.52
CA GLN A 277 23.62 -18.67 6.48
C GLN A 277 24.64 -17.63 6.97
N CYS A 278 24.47 -16.37 6.55
CA CYS A 278 25.33 -15.28 7.01
C CYS A 278 25.19 -15.07 8.52
N LEU A 279 23.96 -15.10 9.05
CA LEU A 279 23.70 -14.93 10.48
C LEU A 279 24.26 -16.08 11.32
N GLU A 280 24.10 -17.33 10.86
CA GLU A 280 24.69 -18.52 11.50
C GLU A 280 26.22 -18.41 11.59
N SER A 281 26.84 -17.93 10.51
CA SER A 281 28.29 -17.74 10.40
C SER A 281 28.79 -16.45 11.05
N LYS A 282 27.91 -15.69 11.73
CA LYS A 282 28.20 -14.38 12.33
C LYS A 282 28.82 -13.38 11.34
N LYS A 283 28.42 -13.46 10.08
CA LYS A 283 28.83 -12.56 8.99
C LYS A 283 27.83 -11.40 8.87
N GLY A 284 28.35 -10.20 8.63
CA GLY A 284 27.55 -9.00 8.50
C GLY A 284 27.01 -8.76 7.08
N MET A 285 26.29 -7.65 6.93
CA MET A 285 25.63 -7.23 5.68
C MET A 285 26.56 -7.19 4.47
N ILE A 286 27.81 -6.72 4.62
CA ILE A 286 28.77 -6.62 3.50
C ILE A 286 29.07 -8.01 2.92
N HIS A 287 29.31 -9.00 3.78
CA HIS A 287 29.56 -10.36 3.33
C HIS A 287 28.32 -10.96 2.66
N PHE A 288 27.14 -10.73 3.23
CA PHE A 288 25.88 -11.12 2.61
C PHE A 288 25.74 -10.54 1.19
N CYS A 289 26.02 -9.26 0.98
CA CYS A 289 25.93 -8.64 -0.34
C CYS A 289 26.94 -9.19 -1.35
N LYS A 290 28.16 -9.53 -0.92
CA LYS A 290 29.15 -10.22 -1.77
C LYS A 290 28.66 -11.61 -2.18
N THR A 291 28.19 -12.40 -1.22
CA THR A 291 27.64 -13.73 -1.48
C THR A 291 26.42 -13.65 -2.40
N LEU A 292 25.56 -12.64 -2.19
CA LEU A 292 24.40 -12.38 -3.04
C LEU A 292 24.79 -12.11 -4.50
N ALA A 293 25.82 -11.29 -4.73
CA ALA A 293 26.32 -10.98 -6.07
C ALA A 293 26.92 -12.19 -6.79
N GLN A 294 27.48 -13.13 -6.05
CA GLN A 294 28.02 -14.38 -6.60
C GLN A 294 26.93 -15.41 -6.93
N ASN A 295 25.80 -15.39 -6.20
CA ASN A 295 24.79 -16.44 -6.28
C ASN A 295 23.50 -16.02 -6.99
N THR A 296 23.29 -14.72 -7.22
CA THR A 296 22.04 -14.20 -7.78
C THR A 296 22.28 -12.97 -8.68
N PRO A 297 21.42 -12.72 -9.68
CA PRO A 297 21.49 -11.51 -10.50
C PRO A 297 20.91 -10.26 -9.80
N TYR A 298 20.37 -10.38 -8.58
CA TYR A 298 19.59 -9.32 -7.92
C TYR A 298 20.40 -8.43 -6.98
N ALA A 299 21.73 -8.60 -6.91
CA ALA A 299 22.57 -7.83 -5.99
C ALA A 299 22.45 -6.31 -6.16
N GLN A 300 22.23 -5.84 -7.39
CA GLN A 300 22.04 -4.41 -7.68
C GLN A 300 20.79 -3.82 -7.01
N LEU A 301 19.77 -4.62 -6.69
CA LEU A 301 18.58 -4.12 -5.98
C LEU A 301 18.86 -3.77 -4.51
N PHE A 302 19.97 -4.26 -3.95
CA PHE A 302 20.34 -4.02 -2.56
C PHE A 302 21.20 -2.77 -2.40
N THR A 303 21.87 -2.30 -3.46
CA THR A 303 22.80 -1.17 -3.37
C THR A 303 22.10 0.13 -3.00
N SER A 304 20.83 0.32 -3.41
CA SER A 304 20.01 1.48 -3.02
C SER A 304 19.70 1.52 -1.52
N SER A 305 19.70 0.36 -0.86
CA SER A 305 19.38 0.19 0.56
C SER A 305 20.63 0.20 1.46
N ILE A 306 21.82 0.38 0.88
CA ILE A 306 23.11 0.41 1.58
C ILE A 306 23.73 1.78 1.41
N SER A 307 24.33 2.33 2.49
CA SER A 307 25.04 3.61 2.43
C SER A 307 26.08 3.61 1.31
N THR A 308 26.12 4.71 0.54
CA THR A 308 27.07 4.93 -0.56
C THR A 308 28.52 4.72 -0.12
N ASP A 309 28.84 5.09 1.12
CA ASP A 309 30.17 4.95 1.69
C ASP A 309 30.62 3.49 1.81
N LEU A 310 29.69 2.53 1.81
CA LEU A 310 29.98 1.10 1.90
C LEU A 310 30.08 0.44 0.52
N HIS A 311 29.76 1.15 -0.58
CA HIS A 311 29.72 0.55 -1.92
C HIS A 311 31.10 0.10 -2.41
N HIS A 312 32.17 0.81 -2.03
CA HIS A 312 33.54 0.40 -2.37
C HIS A 312 33.93 -0.97 -1.79
N LEU A 313 33.30 -1.37 -0.68
CA LEU A 313 33.50 -2.69 -0.07
C LEU A 313 32.75 -3.81 -0.79
N LEU A 314 31.84 -3.49 -1.72
CA LEU A 314 31.06 -4.47 -2.49
C LEU A 314 31.73 -4.84 -3.83
N HIS A 315 32.66 -4.03 -4.32
CA HIS A 315 33.38 -4.24 -5.58
C HIS A 315 34.77 -4.88 -5.41
N THR A 316 35.12 -5.29 -4.19
CA THR A 316 36.35 -6.01 -3.83
C THR A 316 36.07 -7.45 -3.49
#